data_AF-A0A960H0H4-F1
#
_entry.id   AF-A0A960H0H4-F1
#
_cell.length_a   1.000
_cell.length_b   1.000
_cell.length_c   1.000
_cell.angle_alpha   90.00
_cell.angle_beta   90.00
_cell.angle_gamma   90.00
#
_symmetry.space_group_name_H-M   'P 1'
#
loop_
_entity.id
_entity.type
_entity.pdbx_description
1 polymer ?
#
loop_
_entity_poly.entity_id
_entity_poly.type
_entity_poly.pdbx_seq_one_letter_code
_entity_poly.pdbx_strand_id
1 'polypeptide(L)' 'MSDKISDRQIVCLSCRQTIVISVLADAERETFTVHAVEELLVDYGWLPTPRGSYCPEHARIVRHDAG' A
#
# COMPACT_ATOMS: atom_id res chain seq x y z
N MET A 1 6.86 -14.52 -20.50
CA MET A 1 6.40 -13.72 -19.36
C MET A 1 7.30 -12.52 -19.25
N SER A 2 6.75 -11.32 -19.30
CA SER A 2 7.51 -10.08 -19.12
C SER A 2 7.06 -9.47 -17.81
N ASP A 3 7.92 -9.54 -16.80
CA ASP A 3 7.68 -8.87 -15.52
C ASP A 3 7.70 -7.36 -15.73
N LYS A 4 6.73 -6.65 -15.14
CA LYS A 4 6.67 -5.20 -15.13
C LYS A 4 6.82 -4.70 -13.71
N ILE A 5 7.61 -3.64 -13.56
CA ILE A 5 7.64 -2.87 -12.31
C ILE A 5 6.49 -1.86 -12.38
N SER A 6 5.59 -1.93 -11.40
CA SER A 6 4.50 -0.99 -11.21
C SER A 6 4.78 -0.16 -9.96
N ASP A 7 4.91 1.16 -10.12
CA ASP A 7 5.13 2.07 -9.01
C ASP A 7 3.79 2.57 -8.45
N ARG A 8 3.61 2.43 -7.15
CA ARG A 8 2.44 2.89 -6.43
C ARG A 8 2.81 4.00 -5.46
N GLN A 9 2.06 5.10 -5.54
CA GLN A 9 2.24 6.24 -4.65
C GLN A 9 1.16 6.22 -3.57
N ILE A 10 1.58 6.26 -2.31
CA ILE A 10 0.72 6.44 -1.15
C ILE A 10 0.97 7.86 -0.64
N VAL A 11 -0.07 8.68 -0.68
CA VAL A 11 -0.05 10.02 -0.08
C VAL A 11 -0.76 9.96 1.26
N CYS A 12 -0.06 10.32 2.33
CA CYS A 12 -0.63 10.34 3.67
C CYS A 12 -1.65 11.49 3.81
N LEU A 13 -2.87 11.20 4.25
CA LEU A 13 -3.91 12.21 4.50
C LEU A 13 -3.59 13.10 5.70
N SER A 14 -2.82 12.59 6.67
CA SER A 14 -2.48 13.33 7.89
C SER A 14 -1.29 14.29 7.68
N CYS A 15 -0.13 13.77 7.26
CA CYS A 15 1.09 14.57 7.12
C CYS A 15 1.47 14.91 5.68
N ARG A 16 0.68 14.50 4.68
CA ARG A 16 0.94 14.75 3.24
C ARG A 16 2.24 14.14 2.70
N GLN A 17 2.94 13.34 3.50
CA GLN A 17 4.11 12.59 3.05
C GLN A 17 3.74 11.61 1.95
N THR A 18 4.53 11.59 0.88
CA THR A 18 4.40 10.62 -0.21
C THR A 18 5.39 9.48 -0.01
N ILE A 19 4.91 8.25 -0.15
CA ILE A 19 5.69 7.03 -0.12
C ILE A 19 5.51 6.34 -1.47
N VAL A 20 6.62 5.96 -2.11
CA VAL A 20 6.60 5.22 -3.37
C VAL A 20 6.94 3.77 -3.08
N ILE A 21 6.12 2.85 -3.58
CA ILE A 21 6.30 1.42 -3.47
C ILE A 21 6.37 0.84 -4.87
N SER A 22 7.52 0.25 -5.20
CA SER A 22 7.71 -0.44 -6.48
C SER A 22 7.35 -1.91 -6.31
N VAL A 23 6.44 -2.40 -7.16
CA VAL A 23 5.97 -3.78 -7.16
C VAL A 23 6.42 -4.45 -8.45
N LEU A 24 7.15 -5.55 -8.35
CA LEU A 24 7.40 -6.41 -9.48
C LEU A 24 6.19 -7.33 -9.67
N ALA A 25 5.45 -7.15 -10.76
CA ALA A 25 4.27 -7.91 -11.08
C ALA A 25 4.40 -8.58 -12.45
N ASP A 26 3.90 -9.81 -12.56
CA ASP A 26 3.62 -10.40 -13.86
C ASP A 26 2.48 -9.61 -14.53
N ALA A 27 2.71 -9.15 -15.76
CA ALA A 27 1.79 -8.30 -16.49
C ALA A 27 0.40 -8.93 -16.70
N GLU A 28 0.29 -10.26 -16.79
CA GLU A 28 -1.00 -10.94 -16.94
C GLU A 28 -1.84 -10.97 -15.66
N ARG A 29 -1.24 -10.68 -14.51
CA ARG A 29 -1.88 -10.79 -13.17
C ARG A 29 -1.80 -9.50 -12.36
N GLU A 30 -1.57 -8.37 -13.03
CA GLU A 30 -1.33 -7.08 -12.38
C GLU A 30 -2.39 -6.73 -11.31
N THR A 31 -3.68 -6.88 -11.63
CA THR A 31 -4.76 -6.58 -10.67
C THR A 31 -4.71 -7.45 -9.40
N PHE A 32 -4.44 -8.74 -9.54
CA PHE A 32 -4.32 -9.65 -8.39
C PHE A 32 -3.07 -9.32 -7.56
N THR A 33 -1.95 -9.02 -8.22
CA THR A 33 -0.71 -8.65 -7.56
C THR A 33 -0.87 -7.33 -6.79
N VAL A 34 -1.55 -6.35 -7.36
CA VAL A 34 -1.81 -5.06 -6.68
C VAL A 34 -2.66 -5.25 -5.43
N HIS A 35 -3.75 -6.02 -5.50
CA HIS A 35 -4.56 -6.31 -4.31
C HIS A 35 -3.78 -7.10 -3.26
N ALA A 36 -3.01 -8.11 -3.66
CA ALA A 36 -2.17 -8.85 -2.72
C ALA A 36 -1.15 -7.95 -2.00
N VAL A 37 -0.56 -6.98 -2.72
CA VAL A 37 0.34 -5.99 -2.10
C VAL A 37 -0.41 -5.07 -1.14
N GLU A 38 -1.61 -4.60 -1.49
CA GLU A 38 -2.42 -3.78 -0.58
C GLU A 38 -2.74 -4.51 0.73
N GLU A 39 -3.10 -5.79 0.67
CA GLU A 39 -3.31 -6.64 1.86
C GLU A 39 -2.02 -6.83 2.66
N LEU A 40 -0.89 -7.08 2.00
CA LEU A 40 0.41 -7.18 2.70
C LEU A 40 0.77 -5.87 3.41
N LEU A 41 0.56 -4.72 2.77
CA LEU A 41 0.82 -3.42 3.38
C LEU A 41 -0.12 -3.14 4.56
N VAL A 42 -1.33 -3.69 4.53
CA VAL A 42 -2.20 -3.76 5.70
C VAL A 42 -1.56 -4.65 6.76
N ASP A 43 -1.15 -5.88 6.48
CA ASP A 43 -0.56 -6.77 7.50
C ASP A 43 0.70 -6.18 8.17
N TYR A 44 1.56 -5.50 7.40
CA TYR A 44 2.75 -4.82 7.92
C TYR A 44 2.46 -3.48 8.63
N GLY A 45 1.20 -3.04 8.66
CA GLY A 45 0.79 -1.79 9.33
C GLY A 45 1.08 -0.51 8.56
N TRP A 46 1.44 -0.61 7.28
CA TRP A 46 1.72 0.54 6.42
C TRP A 46 0.46 1.24 5.91
N LEU A 47 -0.64 0.49 5.76
CA LEU A 47 -1.96 1.01 5.39
C LEU A 47 -2.99 0.63 6.45
N PRO A 48 -3.98 1.46 6.80
CA PRO A 48 -5.05 1.05 7.72
C PRO A 48 -6.05 0.10 7.06
N THR A 49 -6.28 0.23 5.75
CA THR A 49 -7.14 -0.64 4.94
C THR A 49 -6.51 -0.81 3.54
N PRO A 50 -6.95 -1.80 2.73
CA PRO A 50 -6.37 -2.06 1.41
C PRO A 50 -6.47 -0.86 0.44
N ARG A 51 -7.37 0.10 0.69
CA ARG A 51 -7.60 1.29 -0.15
C ARG A 51 -6.77 2.51 0.29
N GLY A 52 -5.52 2.28 0.63
CA GLY A 52 -4.65 3.12 1.48
C GLY A 52 -4.59 4.64 1.25
N SER A 53 -4.32 5.39 2.33
CA SER A 53 -4.04 6.83 2.31
C SER A 53 -3.22 7.35 3.51
N TYR A 54 -2.39 6.53 4.16
CA TYR A 54 -1.60 6.94 5.35
C TYR A 54 -0.16 6.44 5.26
N CYS A 55 0.78 7.14 5.91
CA CYS A 55 2.15 6.66 6.11
C CYS A 55 2.22 5.71 7.32
N PRO A 56 3.30 4.91 7.48
CA PRO A 56 3.41 3.91 8.56
C PRO A 56 3.11 4.44 9.96
N GLU A 57 3.61 5.64 10.29
CA GLU A 57 3.38 6.24 11.62
C GLU A 57 1.89 6.52 11.86
N HIS A 58 1.23 7.19 10.91
CA HIS A 58 -0.18 7.55 11.05
C HIS A 58 -1.12 6.36 10.80
N ALA A 59 -0.71 5.39 9.99
CA ALA A 59 -1.44 4.15 9.79
C ALA A 59 -1.54 3.36 11.10
N ARG A 60 -0.46 3.30 11.88
CA ARG A 60 -0.45 2.67 13.22
C ARG A 60 -1.44 3.35 14.17
N ILE A 61 -1.45 4.69 14.21
CA ILE A 61 -2.36 5.47 15.07
C ILE A 61 -3.82 5.18 14.70
N VAL A 62 -4.18 5.34 13.41
CA VAL A 62 -5.55 5.15 12.93
C VAL A 62 -6.05 3.71 13.14
N ARG A 63 -5.16 2.71 13.04
CA ARG A 63 -5.48 1.32 13.34
C ARG A 63 -5.83 1.10 14.81
N HIS A 64 -5.10 1.74 15.71
CA HIS A 64 -5.36 1.65 17.15
C HIS A 64 -6.68 2.31 17.56
N ASP A 65 -7.10 3.37 16.87
CA ASP A 65 -8.38 4.05 17.13
C ASP A 65 -9.60 3.32 16.52
N ALA A 66 -9.37 2.35 15.62
CA ALA A 66 -10.43 1.60 14.94
C ALA A 66 -10.80 0.27 15.64
N GLY A 67 -10.15 -0.06 16.76
CA GLY A 67 -10.44 -1.24 17.59
C GLY A 67 -11.02 -0.85 18.95
#